data_AF-A0A3M6KFX4-F1
#
_entry.id   AF-A0A3M6KFX4-F1
#
_cell.length_a   1.000
_cell.length_b   1.000
_cell.length_c   1.000
_cell.angle_alpha   90.00
_cell.angle_beta   90.00
_cell.angle_gamma   90.00
#
_symmetry.space_group_name_H-M   'P 1'
#
loop_
_entity.id
_entity.type
_entity.pdbx_description
1 polymer ?
#
loop_
_entity_poly.entity_id
_entity_poly.type
_entity_poly.pdbx_seq_one_letter_code
_entity_poly.pdbx_strand_id
1 'polypeptide(L)'
;MIAGIHTTKPRTQRYIDAFVKGAGGGEIHHFRNLRKLPEGELVMYGILAGSGEVYKWCEKEQKVFYFMDHGYFTNAHDKPHWLRITKNKHCQNVMQQKPADRYEKYFKQDIKQWNKKGHKILVLPPTNAMANSFSAENWLANTLKTLKDNTDRPIVVREKPYNPTITVDEVGATVKVDKPTNHQGKIDWSEYYATVTYNSNTLVASLSNGVPVFCDPKNCAAAPISETDFSRIETPKYGDRVALFSSLAYNNWNMEEMTNGTAWRMINES
;
A
#
# COMPACT_ATOMS: atom_id res chain seq x y z
N MET A 1 -16.40 19.86 3.45
CA MET A 1 -15.07 20.43 3.77
C MET A 1 -14.21 19.29 4.29
N ILE A 2 -12.97 19.16 3.82
CA ILE A 2 -12.05 18.10 4.24
C ILE A 2 -11.00 18.68 5.19
N ALA A 3 -10.73 17.99 6.30
CA ALA A 3 -9.68 18.35 7.24
C ALA A 3 -8.49 17.38 7.14
N GLY A 4 -7.29 17.85 7.45
CA GLY A 4 -6.06 17.06 7.39
C GLY A 4 -5.56 16.63 8.77
N ILE A 5 -4.93 15.47 8.83
CA ILE A 5 -4.19 15.02 10.02
C ILE A 5 -2.71 15.37 9.87
N HIS A 6 -2.18 16.13 10.83
CA HIS A 6 -0.80 16.60 10.80
C HIS A 6 0.18 15.44 10.97
N THR A 7 1.20 15.38 10.11
CA THR A 7 2.14 14.25 9.99
C THR A 7 3.40 14.38 10.84
N THR A 8 3.53 15.48 11.59
CA THR A 8 4.67 15.86 12.46
C THR A 8 6.02 15.99 11.75
N LYS A 9 6.07 15.87 10.41
CA LYS A 9 7.29 15.99 9.61
C LYS A 9 7.04 16.89 8.39
N PRO A 10 7.84 17.95 8.17
CA PRO A 10 7.64 18.87 7.04
C PRO A 10 7.57 18.18 5.67
N ARG A 11 8.40 17.13 5.48
CA ARG A 11 8.46 16.38 4.21
C ARG A 11 7.14 15.72 3.82
N THR A 12 6.39 15.20 4.79
CA THR A 12 5.11 14.53 4.55
C THR A 12 3.93 15.48 4.73
N GLN A 13 4.07 16.51 5.57
CA GLN A 13 3.03 17.49 5.85
C GLN A 13 2.57 18.21 4.58
N ARG A 14 3.51 18.60 3.72
CA ARG A 14 3.23 19.24 2.43
C ARG A 14 2.24 18.48 1.54
N TYR A 15 2.12 17.16 1.68
CA TYR A 15 1.17 16.37 0.88
C TYR A 15 -0.27 16.50 1.40
N ILE A 16 -0.42 16.51 2.73
CA ILE A 16 -1.70 16.79 3.38
C ILE A 16 -2.14 18.22 3.01
N ASP A 17 -1.24 19.20 3.15
CA ASP A 17 -1.53 20.60 2.84
C ASP A 17 -1.98 20.76 1.37
N ALA A 18 -1.29 20.10 0.43
CA ALA A 18 -1.64 20.13 -0.98
C ALA A 18 -3.02 19.54 -1.26
N PHE A 19 -3.34 18.37 -0.69
CA PHE A 19 -4.63 17.72 -0.91
C PHE A 19 -5.78 18.53 -0.29
N VAL A 20 -5.62 19.01 0.95
CA VAL A 20 -6.62 19.86 1.62
C VAL A 20 -6.85 21.14 0.82
N LYS A 21 -5.79 21.79 0.34
CA LYS A 21 -5.90 22.98 -0.52
C LYS A 21 -6.68 22.68 -1.81
N GLY A 22 -6.32 21.61 -2.54
CA GLY A 22 -7.00 21.25 -3.78
C GLY A 22 -8.46 20.84 -3.62
N ALA A 23 -8.83 20.38 -2.41
CA ALA A 23 -10.20 20.03 -2.06
C ALA A 23 -11.05 21.22 -1.54
N GLY A 24 -10.53 22.45 -1.62
CA GLY A 24 -11.24 23.67 -1.22
C GLY A 24 -10.87 24.22 0.16
N GLY A 25 -9.87 23.64 0.82
CA GLY A 25 -9.39 24.06 2.13
C GLY A 25 -10.11 23.39 3.30
N GLY A 26 -9.47 23.46 4.47
CA GLY A 26 -9.96 22.94 5.75
C GLY A 26 -8.86 22.93 6.80
N GLU A 27 -9.24 22.62 8.03
CA GLU A 27 -8.32 22.66 9.17
C GLU A 27 -7.33 21.49 9.17
N ILE A 28 -6.16 21.73 9.76
CA ILE A 28 -5.14 20.70 9.98
C ILE A 28 -5.08 20.41 11.48
N HIS A 29 -5.33 19.15 11.87
CA HIS A 29 -5.39 18.74 13.26
C HIS A 29 -4.17 17.91 13.66
N HIS A 30 -3.61 18.23 14.81
CA HIS A 30 -2.59 17.40 15.46
C HIS A 30 -3.26 16.31 16.30
N PHE A 31 -2.87 15.05 16.08
CA PHE A 31 -3.39 13.91 16.84
C PHE A 31 -3.33 14.12 18.36
N ARG A 32 -2.24 14.72 18.86
CA ARG A 32 -2.05 15.00 20.30
C ARG A 32 -3.17 15.83 20.93
N ASN A 33 -3.80 16.68 20.13
CA ASN A 33 -4.87 17.59 20.56
C ASN A 33 -6.26 16.99 20.31
N LEU A 34 -6.36 15.87 19.59
CA LEU A 34 -7.63 15.22 19.31
C LEU A 34 -8.11 14.44 20.54
N ARG A 35 -9.41 14.55 20.79
CA ARG A 35 -10.17 13.75 21.77
C ARG A 35 -11.33 13.00 21.13
N LYS A 36 -11.75 13.44 19.94
CA LYS A 36 -12.74 12.84 19.05
C LYS A 36 -12.36 13.15 17.60
N LEU A 37 -12.96 12.46 16.64
CA LEU A 37 -12.77 12.78 15.22
C LEU A 37 -13.23 14.23 14.93
N PRO A 38 -12.45 15.03 14.17
CA PRO A 38 -12.91 16.33 13.68
C PRO A 38 -14.18 16.22 12.85
N GLU A 39 -14.90 17.32 12.65
CA GLU A 39 -16.05 17.36 11.75
C GLU A 39 -15.64 17.23 10.27
N GLY A 40 -16.56 16.81 9.40
CA GLY A 40 -16.30 16.66 7.97
C GLY A 40 -15.52 15.39 7.59
N GLU A 41 -14.94 15.36 6.40
CA GLU A 41 -14.13 14.23 5.90
C GLU A 41 -12.65 14.44 6.30
N LEU A 42 -11.87 13.36 6.39
CA LEU A 42 -10.47 13.45 6.82
C LEU A 42 -9.48 12.95 5.77
N VAL A 43 -8.34 13.61 5.63
CA VAL A 43 -7.18 13.06 4.92
C VAL A 43 -6.01 12.82 5.88
N MET A 44 -5.33 11.69 5.70
CA MET A 44 -4.20 11.28 6.54
C MET A 44 -3.10 10.62 5.70
N TYR A 45 -1.86 10.64 6.19
CA TYR A 45 -0.69 10.12 5.49
C TYR A 45 0.02 9.06 6.34
N GLY A 46 0.12 7.85 5.79
CA GLY A 46 0.72 6.72 6.48
C GLY A 46 0.01 6.39 7.80
N ILE A 47 0.64 5.51 8.58
CA ILE A 47 0.07 4.91 9.79
C ILE A 47 0.81 5.32 11.08
N LEU A 48 1.73 6.28 10.99
CA LEU A 48 2.55 6.73 12.12
C LEU A 48 2.08 8.08 12.61
N ALA A 49 2.60 8.49 13.78
CA ALA A 49 2.38 9.82 14.33
C ALA A 49 0.89 10.18 14.53
N GLY A 50 0.08 9.20 14.93
CA GLY A 50 -1.35 9.39 15.20
C GLY A 50 -2.26 9.11 14.01
N SER A 51 -1.73 9.05 12.78
CA SER A 51 -2.55 8.81 11.59
C SER A 51 -3.15 7.40 11.55
N GLY A 52 -2.43 6.39 12.05
CA GLY A 52 -2.93 5.03 12.15
C GLY A 52 -4.06 4.90 13.18
N GLU A 53 -4.00 5.65 14.27
CA GLU A 53 -5.04 5.71 15.28
C GLU A 53 -6.30 6.41 14.74
N VAL A 54 -6.14 7.55 14.07
CA VAL A 54 -7.27 8.25 13.43
C VAL A 54 -7.90 7.39 12.34
N TYR A 55 -7.11 6.65 11.55
CA TYR A 55 -7.61 5.67 10.58
C TYR A 55 -8.57 4.67 11.24
N LYS A 56 -8.15 4.06 12.36
CA LYS A 56 -8.95 3.08 13.11
C LYS A 56 -10.21 3.72 13.70
N TRP A 57 -10.13 4.96 14.17
CA TRP A 57 -11.31 5.71 14.63
C TRP A 57 -12.28 5.95 13.48
N CYS A 58 -11.81 6.34 12.30
CA CYS A 58 -12.67 6.51 11.13
C CYS A 58 -13.37 5.22 10.72
N GLU A 59 -12.67 4.08 10.70
CA GLU A 59 -13.29 2.79 10.40
C GLU A 59 -14.37 2.43 11.43
N LYS A 60 -14.08 2.62 12.72
CA LYS A 60 -15.02 2.32 13.82
C LYS A 60 -16.27 3.21 13.78
N GLU A 61 -16.10 4.50 13.51
CA GLU A 61 -17.18 5.50 13.48
C GLU A 61 -17.82 5.63 12.09
N GLN A 62 -17.43 4.80 11.12
CA GLN A 62 -17.89 4.85 9.73
C GLN A 62 -17.74 6.25 9.09
N LYS A 63 -16.69 6.97 9.49
CA LYS A 63 -16.38 8.31 8.99
C LYS A 63 -15.73 8.22 7.62
N VAL A 64 -16.10 9.12 6.70
CA VAL A 64 -15.44 9.21 5.40
C VAL A 64 -14.01 9.74 5.57
N PHE A 65 -13.04 9.03 4.99
CA PHE A 65 -11.64 9.40 5.03
C PHE A 65 -10.92 9.10 3.71
N TYR A 66 -9.77 9.76 3.55
CA TYR A 66 -8.83 9.61 2.45
C TYR A 66 -7.48 9.22 3.04
N PHE A 67 -7.00 8.04 2.67
CA PHE A 67 -5.71 7.54 3.12
C PHE A 67 -4.66 7.75 2.04
N MET A 68 -3.53 8.33 2.41
CA MET A 68 -2.42 8.62 1.52
C MET A 68 -1.16 7.86 1.93
N ASP A 69 -0.43 7.34 0.96
CA ASP A 69 0.86 6.66 1.18
C ASP A 69 1.68 6.66 -0.12
N HIS A 70 2.85 6.03 -0.10
CA HIS A 70 3.69 5.88 -1.29
C HIS A 70 2.92 5.25 -2.46
N GLY A 71 3.15 5.81 -3.66
CA GLY A 71 2.53 5.34 -4.89
C GLY A 71 2.83 3.87 -5.19
N TYR A 72 1.99 3.25 -6.02
CA TYR A 72 2.12 1.83 -6.36
C TYR A 72 3.32 1.55 -7.26
N PHE A 73 3.65 2.48 -8.17
CA PHE A 73 4.59 2.25 -9.28
C PHE A 73 5.97 2.87 -9.09
N THR A 74 6.13 3.83 -8.18
CA THR A 74 7.36 4.63 -8.07
C THR A 74 7.96 4.55 -6.68
N ASN A 75 9.28 4.71 -6.58
CA ASN A 75 9.90 4.78 -5.26
C ASN A 75 9.56 6.12 -4.60
N ALA A 76 9.56 6.08 -3.27
CA ALA A 76 9.25 7.23 -2.43
C ALA A 76 10.19 8.45 -2.60
N HIS A 77 11.21 8.35 -3.44
CA HIS A 77 12.26 9.35 -3.62
C HIS A 77 12.40 9.80 -5.08
N ASP A 78 11.66 9.17 -6.01
CA ASP A 78 11.69 9.50 -7.42
C ASP A 78 10.91 10.80 -7.70
N LYS A 79 11.32 11.53 -8.74
CA LYS A 79 10.66 12.75 -9.22
C LYS A 79 10.00 12.48 -10.59
N PRO A 80 8.75 12.92 -10.83
CA PRO A 80 7.83 13.48 -9.84
C PRO A 80 7.45 12.44 -8.79
N HIS A 81 7.20 12.90 -7.56
CA HIS A 81 6.82 12.01 -6.47
C HIS A 81 5.32 11.72 -6.54
N TRP A 82 4.97 10.45 -6.68
CA TRP A 82 3.60 9.99 -6.73
C TRP A 82 3.17 9.40 -5.40
N LEU A 83 1.96 9.75 -4.98
CA LEU A 83 1.32 9.18 -3.80
C LEU A 83 0.05 8.48 -4.22
N ARG A 84 -0.21 7.33 -3.58
CA ARG A 84 -1.52 6.73 -3.67
C ARG A 84 -2.47 7.44 -2.73
N ILE A 85 -3.71 7.62 -3.17
CA ILE A 85 -4.80 8.12 -2.30
C ILE A 85 -6.01 7.22 -2.50
N THR A 86 -6.64 6.81 -1.39
CA THR A 86 -7.81 5.93 -1.42
C THR A 86 -8.91 6.44 -0.50
N LYS A 87 -10.16 6.39 -0.97
CA LYS A 87 -11.33 6.72 -0.17
C LYS A 87 -11.76 5.50 0.65
N ASN A 88 -11.89 5.66 1.96
CA ASN A 88 -12.38 4.68 2.94
C ASN A 88 -11.64 3.32 2.93
N LYS A 89 -10.38 3.29 2.50
CA LYS A 89 -9.57 2.07 2.41
C LYS A 89 -8.10 2.39 2.64
N HIS A 90 -7.33 1.41 3.10
CA HIS A 90 -5.88 1.50 3.20
C HIS A 90 -5.17 1.44 1.82
N CYS A 91 -5.68 0.61 0.91
CA CYS A 91 -5.23 0.54 -0.48
C CYS A 91 -6.40 0.21 -1.40
N GLN A 92 -6.22 0.39 -2.71
CA GLN A 92 -7.21 -0.03 -3.68
C GLN A 92 -7.08 -1.53 -3.87
N ASN A 93 -8.10 -2.27 -3.46
CA ASN A 93 -8.19 -3.72 -3.58
C ASN A 93 -9.40 -4.18 -4.41
N VAL A 94 -10.06 -3.25 -5.10
CA VAL A 94 -11.18 -3.51 -6.03
C VAL A 94 -10.78 -3.01 -7.41
N MET A 95 -11.02 -3.83 -8.43
CA MET A 95 -10.77 -3.42 -9.82
C MET A 95 -11.73 -2.31 -10.22
N GLN A 96 -11.20 -1.15 -10.60
CA GLN A 96 -11.98 -0.08 -11.20
C GLN A 96 -11.84 -0.15 -12.72
N GLN A 97 -12.95 -0.03 -13.43
CA GLN A 97 -12.93 0.08 -14.89
C GLN A 97 -12.43 1.49 -15.25
N LYS A 98 -11.16 1.59 -15.63
CA LYS A 98 -10.50 2.85 -15.97
C LYS A 98 -9.72 2.69 -17.28
N PRO A 99 -9.65 3.74 -18.12
CA PRO A 99 -8.83 3.70 -19.33
C PRO A 99 -7.34 3.54 -18.97
N ALA A 100 -6.57 3.02 -19.92
CA ALA A 100 -5.14 2.78 -19.74
C ALA A 100 -4.27 4.05 -19.86
N ASP A 101 -4.86 5.18 -20.24
CA ASP A 101 -4.16 6.42 -20.59
C ASP A 101 -3.18 6.91 -19.50
N ARG A 102 -3.58 6.93 -18.22
CA ARG A 102 -2.69 7.31 -17.11
C ARG A 102 -1.58 6.30 -16.90
N TYR A 103 -1.90 5.02 -17.00
CA TYR A 103 -0.90 3.96 -16.89
C TYR A 103 0.14 4.09 -18.01
N GLU A 104 -0.30 4.21 -19.26
CA GLU A 104 0.57 4.34 -20.42
C GLU A 104 1.42 5.61 -20.37
N LYS A 105 0.83 6.74 -19.95
CA LYS A 105 1.53 8.03 -19.90
C LYS A 105 2.57 8.12 -18.79
N TYR A 106 2.28 7.58 -17.61
CA TYR A 106 3.10 7.86 -16.40
C TYR A 106 3.74 6.63 -15.77
N PHE A 107 3.19 5.44 -15.95
CA PHE A 107 3.54 4.26 -15.14
C PHE A 107 3.83 3.00 -15.95
N LYS A 108 3.91 3.10 -17.28
CA LYS A 108 4.06 1.96 -18.17
C LYS A 108 5.24 1.09 -17.76
N GLN A 109 4.95 -0.18 -17.51
CA GLN A 109 5.94 -1.21 -17.19
C GLN A 109 6.22 -2.05 -18.43
N ASP A 110 7.44 -2.58 -18.53
CA ASP A 110 7.75 -3.68 -19.43
C ASP A 110 7.19 -4.97 -18.84
N ILE A 111 6.01 -5.41 -19.35
CA ILE A 111 5.29 -6.57 -18.84
C ILE A 111 5.77 -7.83 -19.58
N LYS A 112 6.57 -8.65 -18.90
CA LYS A 112 7.05 -9.93 -19.41
C LYS A 112 5.92 -10.97 -19.50
N GLN A 113 6.11 -12.01 -20.30
CA GLN A 113 5.23 -13.18 -20.27
C GLN A 113 5.23 -13.83 -18.88
N TRP A 114 4.15 -14.54 -18.54
CA TRP A 114 4.08 -15.26 -17.26
C TRP A 114 5.22 -16.27 -17.14
N ASN A 115 6.02 -16.14 -16.08
CA ASN A 115 7.09 -17.05 -15.72
C ASN A 115 6.49 -18.33 -15.13
N LYS A 116 6.54 -19.42 -15.89
CA LYS A 116 6.13 -20.76 -15.43
C LYS A 116 7.32 -21.65 -15.02
N LYS A 117 8.55 -21.16 -15.21
CA LYS A 117 9.79 -21.93 -15.03
C LYS A 117 10.47 -21.68 -13.68
N GLY A 118 10.03 -20.65 -12.95
CA GLY A 118 10.50 -20.40 -11.60
C GLY A 118 10.24 -21.61 -10.70
N HIS A 119 11.11 -21.80 -9.70
CA HIS A 119 11.08 -22.94 -8.79
C HIS A 119 11.00 -22.53 -7.32
N LYS A 120 11.29 -21.26 -6.98
CA LYS A 120 11.22 -20.73 -5.61
C LYS A 120 9.91 -19.97 -5.36
N ILE A 121 9.50 -19.86 -4.11
CA ILE A 121 8.41 -18.97 -3.67
C ILE A 121 9.02 -17.81 -2.88
N LEU A 122 8.75 -16.58 -3.31
CA LEU A 122 9.16 -15.38 -2.59
C LEU A 122 8.08 -15.02 -1.57
N VAL A 123 8.43 -14.92 -0.29
CA VAL A 123 7.51 -14.46 0.76
C VAL A 123 7.95 -13.08 1.25
N LEU A 124 7.05 -12.10 1.13
CA LEU A 124 7.23 -10.71 1.55
C LEU A 124 6.31 -10.40 2.74
N PRO A 125 6.78 -10.54 3.99
CA PRO A 125 5.99 -10.22 5.16
C PRO A 125 5.66 -8.73 5.25
N PRO A 126 4.58 -8.36 5.97
CA PRO A 126 4.32 -6.97 6.30
C PRO A 126 5.46 -6.39 7.15
N THR A 127 5.65 -5.07 7.10
CA THR A 127 6.53 -4.40 8.08
C THR A 127 5.92 -4.51 9.48
N ASN A 128 6.72 -4.35 10.54
CA ASN A 128 6.24 -4.40 11.93
C ASN A 128 5.08 -3.42 12.17
N ALA A 129 5.18 -2.23 11.58
CA ALA A 129 4.16 -1.20 11.74
C ALA A 129 2.84 -1.57 11.03
N MET A 130 2.91 -2.20 9.86
CA MET A 130 1.72 -2.71 9.17
C MET A 130 1.14 -3.93 9.88
N ALA A 131 2.00 -4.85 10.33
CA ALA A 131 1.60 -6.02 11.10
C ALA A 131 0.79 -5.60 12.33
N ASN A 132 1.28 -4.64 13.11
CA ASN A 132 0.55 -4.16 14.28
C ASN A 132 -0.73 -3.38 13.94
N SER A 133 -0.69 -2.56 12.90
CA SER A 133 -1.85 -1.75 12.52
C SER A 133 -3.05 -2.61 12.11
N PHE A 134 -2.81 -3.77 11.49
CA PHE A 134 -3.83 -4.66 10.95
C PHE A 134 -3.94 -6.01 11.68
N SER A 135 -3.37 -6.13 12.88
CA SER A 135 -3.39 -7.37 13.69
C SER A 135 -2.87 -8.61 12.93
N ALA A 136 -1.78 -8.41 12.17
CA ALA A 136 -1.15 -9.38 11.29
C ALA A 136 0.25 -9.82 11.77
N GLU A 137 0.52 -9.72 13.08
CA GLU A 137 1.81 -10.09 13.69
C GLU A 137 2.19 -11.57 13.46
N ASN A 138 1.20 -12.46 13.45
CA ASN A 138 1.39 -13.88 13.20
C ASN A 138 1.32 -14.27 11.71
N TRP A 139 1.17 -13.30 10.80
CA TRP A 139 0.93 -13.57 9.38
C TRP A 139 2.04 -14.42 8.75
N LEU A 140 3.31 -14.12 9.04
CA LEU A 140 4.44 -14.85 8.45
C LEU A 140 4.45 -16.31 8.91
N ALA A 141 4.34 -16.56 10.22
CA ALA A 141 4.35 -17.92 10.78
C ALA A 141 3.20 -18.76 10.21
N ASN A 142 1.99 -18.20 10.18
CA ASN A 142 0.81 -18.87 9.62
C ASN A 142 0.96 -19.13 8.12
N THR A 143 1.47 -18.15 7.37
CA THR A 143 1.71 -18.28 5.92
C THR A 143 2.74 -19.37 5.63
N LEU A 144 3.87 -19.39 6.33
CA LEU A 144 4.89 -20.41 6.14
C LEU A 144 4.38 -21.82 6.46
N LYS A 145 3.52 -21.96 7.48
CA LYS A 145 2.86 -23.23 7.77
C LYS A 145 1.99 -23.67 6.58
N THR A 146 1.07 -22.82 6.13
CA THR A 146 0.19 -23.14 5.00
C THR A 146 0.97 -23.47 3.75
N LEU A 147 2.03 -22.72 3.42
CA LEU A 147 2.84 -23.01 2.24
C LEU A 147 3.54 -24.37 2.36
N LYS A 148 4.21 -24.66 3.49
CA LYS A 148 4.89 -25.95 3.70
C LYS A 148 3.94 -27.15 3.64
N ASP A 149 2.69 -26.96 4.03
CA ASP A 149 1.66 -28.01 3.97
C ASP A 149 1.15 -28.25 2.52
N ASN A 150 1.46 -27.38 1.55
CA ASN A 150 0.87 -27.40 0.21
C ASN A 150 1.89 -27.31 -0.96
N THR A 151 3.20 -27.28 -0.69
CA THR A 151 4.24 -27.29 -1.73
C THR A 151 5.61 -27.70 -1.20
N ASP A 152 6.40 -28.36 -2.06
CA ASP A 152 7.81 -28.70 -1.82
C ASP A 152 8.78 -27.64 -2.37
N ARG A 153 8.28 -26.56 -2.98
CA ARG A 153 9.13 -25.51 -3.56
C ARG A 153 9.93 -24.78 -2.48
N PRO A 154 11.22 -24.45 -2.73
CA PRO A 154 12.00 -23.65 -1.79
C PRO A 154 11.35 -22.29 -1.50
N ILE A 155 11.18 -21.97 -0.22
CA ILE A 155 10.59 -20.71 0.23
C ILE A 155 11.71 -19.74 0.63
N VAL A 156 11.71 -18.54 0.02
CA VAL A 156 12.65 -17.46 0.33
C VAL A 156 11.88 -16.34 1.01
N VAL A 157 12.14 -16.11 2.30
CA VAL A 157 11.55 -14.99 3.04
C VAL A 157 12.42 -13.74 2.88
N ARG A 158 11.80 -12.63 2.48
CA ARG A 158 12.48 -11.36 2.25
C ARG A 158 11.76 -10.20 2.93
N GLU A 159 12.31 -9.75 4.05
CA GLU A 159 11.84 -8.57 4.74
C GLU A 159 12.18 -7.27 3.99
N LYS A 160 11.40 -6.22 4.24
CA LYS A 160 11.65 -4.89 3.71
C LYS A 160 13.00 -4.36 4.24
N PRO A 161 13.90 -3.83 3.37
CA PRO A 161 15.06 -3.08 3.84
C PRO A 161 14.59 -1.91 4.70
N TYR A 162 15.10 -1.81 5.93
CA TYR A 162 14.60 -0.93 6.99
C TYR A 162 13.16 -1.24 7.43
N ASN A 163 13.06 -2.15 8.41
CA ASN A 163 11.82 -2.54 9.09
C ASN A 163 11.92 -2.26 10.60
N PRO A 164 11.85 -1.00 11.04
CA PRO A 164 11.97 -0.65 12.46
C PRO A 164 10.86 -1.33 13.26
N THR A 165 11.12 -1.59 14.55
CA THR A 165 10.05 -1.91 15.48
C THR A 165 9.21 -0.68 15.77
N ILE A 166 8.08 -0.88 16.44
CA ILE A 166 7.20 0.20 16.86
C ILE A 166 7.02 0.20 18.38
N THR A 167 6.65 1.35 18.92
CA THR A 167 6.13 1.51 20.28
C THR A 167 5.00 2.54 20.25
N VAL A 168 4.32 2.71 21.37
CA VAL A 168 3.36 3.79 21.61
C VAL A 168 4.06 4.87 22.42
N ASP A 169 3.91 6.14 22.03
CA ASP A 169 4.42 7.29 22.79
C ASP A 169 3.47 7.67 23.96
N GLU A 170 3.88 8.65 24.77
CA GLU A 170 3.13 9.09 25.96
C GLU A 170 1.71 9.62 25.66
N VAL A 171 1.42 9.96 24.40
CA VAL A 171 0.10 10.45 23.95
C VAL A 171 -0.67 9.43 23.13
N GLY A 172 -0.21 8.17 23.10
CA GLY A 172 -0.92 7.07 22.45
C GLY A 172 -0.65 6.94 20.95
N ALA A 173 0.35 7.65 20.39
CA ALA A 173 0.67 7.56 18.97
C ALA A 173 1.64 6.42 18.67
N THR A 174 1.40 5.67 17.59
CA THR A 174 2.38 4.71 17.07
C THR A 174 3.62 5.44 16.52
N VAL A 175 4.78 5.12 17.06
CA VAL A 175 6.09 5.66 16.67
C VAL A 175 7.10 4.56 16.38
N LYS A 176 8.14 4.88 15.61
CA LYS A 176 9.20 3.94 15.22
C LYS A 176 10.30 3.91 16.27
N VAL A 177 10.87 2.72 16.47
CA VAL A 177 12.13 2.48 17.17
C VAL A 177 13.10 1.87 16.18
N ASP A 178 14.15 2.61 15.86
CA ASP A 178 15.12 2.19 14.85
C ASP A 178 15.85 0.92 15.27
N LYS A 179 16.08 0.06 14.28
CA LYS A 179 16.91 -1.13 14.38
C LYS A 179 17.79 -1.24 13.13
N PRO A 180 18.95 -1.92 13.23
CA PRO A 180 19.80 -2.20 12.08
C PRO A 180 19.01 -2.82 10.94
N THR A 181 19.33 -2.40 9.72
CA THR A 181 18.60 -2.82 8.52
C THR A 181 19.32 -3.96 7.86
N ASN A 182 18.62 -5.06 7.62
CA ASN A 182 19.16 -6.07 6.72
C ASN A 182 19.06 -5.55 5.27
N HIS A 183 20.18 -5.49 4.58
CA HIS A 183 20.23 -5.12 3.17
C HIS A 183 20.17 -6.39 2.32
N GLN A 184 19.21 -6.44 1.40
CA GLN A 184 19.09 -7.54 0.46
C GLN A 184 19.33 -7.04 -0.96
N GLY A 185 20.06 -7.82 -1.77
CA GLY A 185 20.38 -7.51 -3.17
C GLY A 185 19.15 -7.47 -4.08
N LYS A 186 19.33 -7.32 -5.39
CA LYS A 186 18.19 -7.34 -6.33
C LYS A 186 17.49 -8.71 -6.34
N ILE A 187 16.19 -8.73 -6.60
CA ILE A 187 15.43 -9.98 -6.81
C ILE A 187 15.66 -10.43 -8.25
N ASP A 188 16.16 -11.64 -8.45
CA ASP A 188 16.12 -12.29 -9.75
C ASP A 188 14.76 -12.97 -9.95
N TRP A 189 13.85 -12.27 -10.61
CA TRP A 189 12.48 -12.73 -10.84
C TRP A 189 12.38 -14.02 -11.66
N SER A 190 13.43 -14.40 -12.39
CA SER A 190 13.41 -15.62 -13.20
C SER A 190 13.38 -16.90 -12.35
N GLU A 191 13.89 -16.83 -11.11
CA GLU A 191 13.92 -17.97 -10.19
C GLU A 191 12.57 -18.27 -9.51
N TYR A 192 11.64 -17.31 -9.52
CA TYR A 192 10.43 -17.37 -8.69
C TYR A 192 9.21 -17.83 -9.46
N TYR A 193 8.56 -18.86 -8.91
CA TYR A 193 7.29 -19.39 -9.35
C TYR A 193 6.11 -18.49 -8.96
N ALA A 194 6.15 -17.95 -7.74
CA ALA A 194 5.12 -17.07 -7.20
C ALA A 194 5.69 -16.13 -6.12
N THR A 195 5.01 -15.00 -5.92
CA THR A 195 5.24 -14.09 -4.80
C THR A 195 4.06 -14.13 -3.84
N VAL A 196 4.30 -14.41 -2.58
CA VAL A 196 3.31 -14.35 -1.49
C VAL A 196 3.59 -13.11 -0.66
N THR A 197 2.61 -12.23 -0.47
CA THR A 197 2.79 -10.93 0.19
C THR A 197 1.56 -10.54 0.97
N TYR A 198 1.72 -9.84 2.10
CA TYR A 198 0.57 -9.26 2.79
C TYR A 198 0.01 -8.07 2.01
N ASN A 199 0.81 -7.01 1.81
CA ASN A 199 0.38 -5.76 1.18
C ASN A 199 1.48 -4.98 0.43
N SER A 200 2.61 -5.62 0.12
CA SER A 200 3.77 -4.92 -0.46
C SER A 200 3.51 -4.41 -1.89
N ASN A 201 3.87 -3.15 -2.18
CA ASN A 201 3.88 -2.59 -3.55
C ASN A 201 4.88 -3.31 -4.48
N THR A 202 5.78 -4.15 -3.94
CA THR A 202 6.61 -5.08 -4.75
C THR A 202 5.76 -6.01 -5.64
N LEU A 203 4.44 -6.10 -5.39
CA LEU A 203 3.48 -6.72 -6.31
C LEU A 203 3.61 -6.20 -7.76
N VAL A 204 3.88 -4.91 -7.96
CA VAL A 204 4.01 -4.34 -9.32
C VAL A 204 5.22 -4.94 -10.01
N ALA A 205 6.37 -5.00 -9.34
CA ALA A 205 7.58 -5.61 -9.89
C ALA A 205 7.41 -7.12 -10.15
N SER A 206 6.71 -7.84 -9.26
CA SER A 206 6.40 -9.27 -9.44
C SER A 206 5.55 -9.48 -10.70
N LEU A 207 4.42 -8.79 -10.78
CA LEU A 207 3.46 -8.92 -11.89
C LEU A 207 4.09 -8.49 -13.22
N SER A 208 4.85 -7.40 -13.26
CA SER A 208 5.55 -6.94 -14.46
C SER A 208 6.60 -7.95 -14.94
N ASN A 209 7.28 -8.65 -14.02
CA ASN A 209 8.23 -9.70 -14.38
C ASN A 209 7.57 -11.07 -14.64
N GLY A 210 6.24 -11.13 -14.69
CA GLY A 210 5.52 -12.37 -14.98
C GLY A 210 5.46 -13.35 -13.82
N VAL A 211 5.72 -12.91 -12.59
CA VAL A 211 5.59 -13.77 -11.40
C VAL A 211 4.22 -13.50 -10.76
N PRO A 212 3.30 -14.48 -10.72
CA PRO A 212 1.97 -14.31 -10.14
C PRO A 212 2.06 -14.02 -8.64
N VAL A 213 1.04 -13.34 -8.11
CA VAL A 213 0.98 -12.90 -6.71
C VAL A 213 -0.09 -13.68 -5.95
N PHE A 214 0.21 -13.98 -4.69
CA PHE A 214 -0.71 -14.45 -3.66
C PHE A 214 -0.73 -13.39 -2.55
N CYS A 215 -1.91 -12.92 -2.15
CA CYS A 215 -1.96 -11.81 -1.21
C CYS A 215 -3.22 -11.71 -0.34
N ASP A 216 -3.15 -10.83 0.66
CA ASP A 216 -4.31 -10.53 1.51
C ASP A 216 -5.46 -9.92 0.68
N PRO A 217 -6.70 -10.41 0.84
CA PRO A 217 -7.84 -9.96 0.03
C PRO A 217 -8.27 -8.53 0.34
N LYS A 218 -7.95 -7.99 1.52
CA LYS A 218 -8.42 -6.69 1.98
C LYS A 218 -7.34 -5.61 1.89
N ASN A 219 -6.09 -6.00 2.12
CA ASN A 219 -4.99 -5.08 2.35
C ASN A 219 -3.96 -5.07 1.21
N CYS A 220 -4.17 -5.82 0.13
CA CYS A 220 -3.27 -5.83 -1.03
C CYS A 220 -3.92 -5.29 -2.29
N ALA A 221 -3.17 -4.45 -3.03
CA ALA A 221 -3.64 -3.92 -4.29
C ALA A 221 -3.64 -4.92 -5.45
N ALA A 222 -2.97 -6.07 -5.29
CA ALA A 222 -2.97 -7.13 -6.30
C ALA A 222 -4.20 -8.04 -6.22
N ALA A 223 -4.98 -7.97 -5.13
CA ALA A 223 -6.08 -8.88 -4.83
C ALA A 223 -7.07 -9.10 -5.99
N PRO A 224 -7.45 -8.09 -6.80
CA PRO A 224 -8.41 -8.29 -7.89
C PRO A 224 -8.00 -9.29 -8.98
N ILE A 225 -6.70 -9.55 -9.14
CA ILE A 225 -6.17 -10.44 -10.20
C ILE A 225 -5.32 -11.60 -9.65
N SER A 226 -5.22 -11.70 -8.34
CA SER A 226 -4.29 -12.57 -7.61
C SER A 226 -5.04 -13.62 -6.80
N GLU A 227 -4.34 -14.68 -6.41
CA GLU A 227 -4.91 -15.66 -5.49
C GLU A 227 -4.85 -15.15 -4.05
N THR A 228 -5.89 -15.42 -3.27
CA THR A 228 -6.01 -14.99 -1.87
C THR A 228 -6.06 -16.18 -0.92
N ASP A 229 -6.23 -17.40 -1.44
CA ASP A 229 -6.07 -18.66 -0.71
C ASP A 229 -4.66 -19.23 -0.93
N PHE A 230 -3.84 -19.19 0.12
CA PHE A 230 -2.43 -19.60 0.03
C PHE A 230 -2.24 -21.12 -0.02
N SER A 231 -3.26 -21.92 0.30
CA SER A 231 -3.22 -23.37 0.12
C SER A 231 -3.16 -23.75 -1.37
N ARG A 232 -3.63 -22.85 -2.25
CA ARG A 232 -3.65 -23.03 -3.69
C ARG A 232 -2.35 -22.62 -4.39
N ILE A 233 -1.23 -22.60 -3.66
CA ILE A 233 0.04 -22.05 -4.14
C ILE A 233 0.49 -22.64 -5.49
N GLU A 234 0.23 -23.92 -5.75
CA GLU A 234 0.55 -24.60 -7.03
C GLU A 234 -0.42 -24.32 -8.19
N THR A 235 -1.47 -23.54 -7.96
CA THR A 235 -2.47 -23.14 -8.98
C THR A 235 -2.69 -21.62 -8.99
N PRO A 236 -1.69 -20.82 -9.40
CA PRO A 236 -1.79 -19.37 -9.33
C PRO A 236 -2.88 -18.82 -10.25
N LYS A 237 -3.45 -17.68 -9.87
CA LYS A 237 -4.25 -16.85 -10.76
C LYS A 237 -3.35 -15.99 -11.65
N TYR A 238 -3.70 -15.91 -12.93
CA TYR A 238 -2.97 -15.16 -13.96
C TYR A 238 -3.88 -14.08 -14.55
N GLY A 239 -4.39 -13.19 -13.71
CA GLY A 239 -5.36 -12.18 -14.14
C GLY A 239 -4.75 -11.03 -14.94
N ASP A 240 -5.61 -10.14 -15.43
CA ASP A 240 -5.21 -9.07 -16.35
C ASP A 240 -4.38 -7.97 -15.65
N ARG A 241 -3.07 -7.99 -15.92
CA ARG A 241 -2.10 -7.03 -15.38
C ARG A 241 -2.31 -5.62 -15.91
N VAL A 242 -2.70 -5.46 -17.17
CA VAL A 242 -2.91 -4.13 -17.76
C VAL A 242 -4.17 -3.50 -17.19
N ALA A 243 -5.24 -4.28 -17.02
CA ALA A 243 -6.45 -3.80 -16.34
C ALA A 243 -6.15 -3.36 -14.90
N LEU A 244 -5.41 -4.19 -14.13
CA LEU A 244 -5.02 -3.82 -12.77
C LEU A 244 -4.19 -2.54 -12.76
N PHE A 245 -3.13 -2.47 -13.57
CA PHE A 245 -2.24 -1.31 -13.56
C PHE A 245 -2.95 -0.03 -14.03
N SER A 246 -3.91 -0.14 -14.96
CA SER A 246 -4.79 0.97 -15.36
C SER A 246 -5.66 1.44 -14.21
N SER A 247 -6.30 0.52 -13.47
CA SER A 247 -7.07 0.84 -12.27
C SER A 247 -6.20 1.55 -11.22
N LEU A 248 -5.01 1.03 -10.93
CA LEU A 248 -4.12 1.58 -9.90
C LEU A 248 -3.52 2.94 -10.30
N ALA A 249 -3.32 3.20 -11.60
CA ALA A 249 -2.84 4.49 -12.10
C ALA A 249 -3.82 5.64 -11.82
N TYR A 250 -5.12 5.33 -11.74
CA TYR A 250 -6.18 6.26 -11.33
C TYR A 250 -6.29 6.41 -9.81
N ASN A 251 -5.35 5.84 -9.05
CA ASN A 251 -5.22 6.07 -7.62
C ASN A 251 -3.86 6.68 -7.25
N ASN A 252 -3.09 7.18 -8.21
CA ASN A 252 -1.79 7.84 -7.99
C ASN A 252 -1.83 9.28 -8.49
N TRP A 253 -1.44 10.21 -7.62
CA TRP A 253 -1.35 11.63 -7.95
C TRP A 253 -0.04 12.24 -7.48
N ASN A 254 0.44 13.20 -8.25
CA ASN A 254 1.59 14.00 -7.88
C ASN A 254 1.17 15.26 -7.09
N MET A 255 2.16 16.05 -6.65
CA MET A 255 1.90 17.26 -5.86
C MET A 255 1.04 18.30 -6.58
N GLU A 256 1.24 18.47 -7.89
CA GLU A 256 0.50 19.44 -8.69
C GLU A 256 -0.98 19.05 -8.78
N GLU A 257 -1.25 17.78 -9.07
CA GLU A 257 -2.61 17.23 -9.15
C GLU A 257 -3.35 17.27 -7.81
N MET A 258 -2.63 17.09 -6.70
CA MET A 258 -3.21 17.30 -5.37
C MET A 258 -3.53 18.77 -5.13
N THR A 259 -2.60 19.68 -5.46
CA THR A 259 -2.72 21.12 -5.18
C THR A 259 -3.82 21.80 -6.01
N ASN A 260 -3.98 21.40 -7.28
CA ASN A 260 -4.95 22.02 -8.20
C ASN A 260 -6.34 21.34 -8.18
N GLY A 261 -6.56 20.41 -7.25
CA GLY A 261 -7.84 19.72 -7.06
C GLY A 261 -8.14 18.60 -8.05
N THR A 262 -7.21 18.25 -8.95
CA THR A 262 -7.37 17.12 -9.87
C THR A 262 -7.55 15.80 -9.12
N ALA A 263 -6.72 15.54 -8.10
CA ALA A 263 -6.84 14.34 -7.30
C ALA A 263 -8.21 14.25 -6.61
N TRP A 264 -8.67 15.34 -6.00
CA TRP A 264 -9.95 15.42 -5.30
C TRP A 264 -11.14 15.10 -6.21
N ARG A 265 -11.20 15.73 -7.39
CA ARG A 265 -12.25 15.48 -8.39
C ARG A 265 -12.24 14.02 -8.84
N MET A 266 -11.09 13.53 -9.27
CA MET A 266 -10.95 12.17 -9.80
C MET A 266 -11.34 11.10 -8.78
N ILE A 267 -11.00 11.25 -7.50
CA ILE A 267 -11.34 10.25 -6.47
C ILE A 267 -12.85 10.20 -6.23
N ASN A 268 -13.54 11.34 -6.29
CA ASN A 268 -14.96 11.44 -5.94
C ASN A 268 -15.92 11.26 -7.13
N GLU A 269 -15.43 11.40 -8.36
CA GLU A 269 -16.16 11.12 -9.60
C GLU A 269 -16.00 9.65 -10.07
N SER A 270 -15.25 8.83 -9.32
CA SER A 270 -14.88 7.45 -9.68
C SER A 270 -15.82 6.37 -9.20
#